data_AF-A0A243GW10-F1
#
_entry.id   AF-A0A243GW10-F1
#
_cell.length_a   1.000
_cell.length_b   1.000
_cell.length_c   1.000
_cell.angle_alpha   90.00
_cell.angle_beta   90.00
_cell.angle_gamma   90.00
#
_symmetry.space_group_name_H-M   'P 1'
#
loop_
_entity.id
_entity.type
_entity.pdbx_description
1 polymer ?
#
loop_
_entity_poly.entity_id
_entity_poly.type
_entity_poly.pdbx_seq_one_letter_code
_entity_poly.pdbx_strand_id
1 'polypeptide(L)'
;VSQGLPFFGYDTKRSKTLYIDNEDTDRELNKRLRNKDNAPEDLHFLTGGEFMLDDSHHMNLLYEYIKENDIKFVILDNLMTMLRNGDIIYGKDFEPMLRRIT
;
A
#
# COMPACT_ATOMS: atom_id res chain seq x y z
N VAL A 1 -5.08 -1.65 12.65
CA VAL A 1 -4.72 -0.24 12.36
C VAL A 1 -5.86 0.50 11.65
N SER A 2 -6.24 0.15 10.42
CA SER A 2 -7.36 0.84 9.72
C SER A 2 -8.71 0.73 10.45
N GLN A 3 -9.00 -0.39 11.13
CA GLN A 3 -10.24 -0.58 11.88
C GLN A 3 -10.19 -0.09 13.34
N GLY A 4 -9.01 0.26 13.87
CA GLY A 4 -8.87 0.62 15.29
C GLY A 4 -9.12 -0.52 16.29
N LEU A 5 -9.20 -1.78 15.84
CA LEU A 5 -9.36 -2.93 16.73
C LEU A 5 -8.09 -3.17 17.57
N PRO A 6 -8.21 -3.56 18.86
CA PRO A 6 -7.06 -3.95 19.67
C PRO A 6 -6.27 -5.08 19.01
N PHE A 7 -4.95 -5.05 19.15
CA PHE A 7 -4.04 -6.02 18.55
C PHE A 7 -2.92 -6.35 19.51
N PHE A 8 -2.71 -7.65 19.79
CA PHE A 8 -1.67 -8.13 20.71
C PHE A 8 -1.70 -7.45 22.10
N GLY A 9 -2.89 -7.18 22.63
CA GLY A 9 -3.06 -6.51 23.93
C GLY A 9 -2.77 -5.01 23.92
N TYR A 10 -2.49 -4.42 22.75
CA TYR A 10 -2.35 -2.99 22.57
C TYR A 10 -3.65 -2.38 22.02
N ASP A 11 -4.02 -1.23 22.57
CA ASP A 11 -5.03 -0.38 21.99
C ASP A 11 -4.52 0.19 20.66
N THR A 12 -5.39 0.25 19.66
CA THR A 12 -5.04 0.84 18.37
C THR A 12 -6.00 1.96 18.01
N LYS A 13 -5.51 2.94 17.26
CA LYS A 13 -6.33 4.03 16.75
C LYS A 13 -6.64 3.79 15.28
N ARG A 14 -7.90 4.00 14.90
CA ARG A 14 -8.33 4.01 13.51
C ARG A 14 -7.64 5.15 12.75
N SER A 15 -7.18 4.84 11.54
CA SER A 15 -6.30 5.68 10.76
C SER A 15 -6.70 5.64 9.28
N LYS A 16 -6.80 6.82 8.66
CA LYS A 16 -6.95 6.96 7.21
C LYS A 16 -5.75 6.35 6.51
N THR A 17 -6.03 5.31 5.73
CA THR A 17 -5.03 4.45 5.12
C THR A 17 -5.21 4.49 3.61
N LEU A 18 -4.13 4.72 2.87
CA LEU A 18 -4.08 4.61 1.42
C LEU A 18 -3.37 3.32 1.04
N TYR A 19 -3.99 2.54 0.18
CA TYR A 19 -3.40 1.36 -0.45
C TYR A 19 -3.11 1.68 -1.91
N ILE A 20 -1.87 1.50 -2.34
CA ILE A 20 -1.46 1.70 -3.73
C ILE A 20 -1.13 0.32 -4.30
N ASP A 21 -1.77 -0.01 -5.41
CA ASP A 21 -1.57 -1.30 -6.07
C ASP A 21 -1.63 -1.18 -7.60
N ASN A 22 -0.55 -1.58 -8.27
CA ASN A 22 -0.48 -1.51 -9.73
C ASN A 22 -1.10 -2.75 -10.41
N GLU A 23 -1.32 -3.85 -9.68
CA GLU A 23 -1.74 -5.14 -10.23
C GLU A 23 -3.24 -5.40 -10.00
N ASP A 24 -3.70 -5.23 -8.77
CA ASP A 24 -5.08 -5.50 -8.39
C ASP A 24 -5.98 -4.29 -8.70
N THR A 25 -7.23 -4.56 -9.06
CA THR A 25 -8.23 -3.50 -9.23
C THR A 25 -8.83 -3.06 -7.89
N ASP A 26 -9.38 -1.85 -7.85
CA ASP A 26 -10.19 -1.35 -6.72
C ASP A 26 -11.24 -2.37 -6.28
N ARG A 27 -11.88 -3.06 -7.24
CA ARG A 27 -12.93 -4.06 -6.94
C ARG A 27 -12.37 -5.26 -6.20
N GLU A 28 -11.20 -5.75 -6.61
CA GLU A 28 -10.55 -6.91 -6.00
C GLU A 28 -10.01 -6.58 -4.61
N LEU A 29 -9.36 -5.43 -4.45
CA LEU A 29 -8.91 -4.95 -3.15
C LEU A 29 -10.07 -4.67 -2.21
N ASN A 30 -11.15 -4.05 -2.69
CA ASN A 30 -12.35 -3.86 -1.90
C ASN A 30 -12.95 -5.21 -1.48
N LYS A 31 -13.06 -6.18 -2.39
CA LYS A 31 -13.54 -7.51 -2.02
C LYS A 31 -12.63 -8.19 -0.99
N ARG A 32 -11.29 -8.08 -1.10
CA ARG A 32 -10.35 -8.73 -0.17
C ARG A 32 -10.33 -8.06 1.20
N LEU A 33 -10.23 -6.74 1.22
CA LEU A 33 -9.97 -5.94 2.41
C LEU A 33 -11.27 -5.48 3.08
N ARG A 34 -12.39 -5.45 2.34
CA ARG A 34 -13.71 -5.08 2.84
C ARG A 34 -14.70 -6.22 3.07
N ASN A 35 -14.40 -7.48 2.73
CA ASN A 35 -15.32 -8.64 2.90
C ASN A 35 -15.67 -9.04 4.34
N LYS A 36 -15.42 -8.18 5.32
CA LYS A 36 -16.03 -8.28 6.65
C LYS A 36 -16.77 -6.97 6.83
N ASP A 37 -18.06 -7.02 7.17
CA ASP A 37 -19.07 -5.95 7.20
C ASP A 37 -18.68 -4.58 7.85
N ASN A 38 -17.44 -4.43 8.31
CA ASN A 38 -16.87 -3.31 9.05
C ASN A 38 -15.69 -2.64 8.31
N ALA A 39 -15.64 -2.72 6.99
CA ALA A 39 -14.52 -2.12 6.28
C ALA A 39 -14.61 -0.58 6.34
N PRO A 40 -13.63 0.09 6.97
CA PRO A 40 -13.75 1.49 7.31
C PRO A 40 -13.76 2.36 6.04
N GLU A 41 -14.62 3.38 5.97
CA GLU A 41 -14.59 4.42 4.92
C GLU A 41 -13.20 5.06 4.78
N ASP A 42 -12.39 5.00 5.84
CA ASP A 42 -11.01 5.49 5.92
C ASP A 42 -9.97 4.64 5.17
N LEU A 43 -10.40 3.79 4.24
CA LEU A 43 -9.52 3.01 3.38
C LEU A 43 -9.65 3.47 1.93
N HIS A 44 -8.59 4.08 1.43
CA HIS A 44 -8.47 4.64 0.10
C HIS A 44 -7.64 3.69 -0.78
N PHE A 45 -7.94 3.67 -2.08
CA PHE A 45 -7.25 2.85 -3.06
C PHE A 45 -6.75 3.72 -4.21
N LEU A 46 -5.52 3.47 -4.64
CA LEU A 46 -4.97 3.95 -5.92
C LEU A 46 -4.61 2.69 -6.70
N THR A 47 -5.44 2.32 -7.67
CA THR A 47 -5.30 1.05 -8.41
C THR A 47 -5.29 1.20 -9.92
N GLY A 48 -4.85 0.14 -10.60
CA GLY A 48 -5.05 -0.03 -12.04
C GLY A 48 -4.24 0.93 -12.92
N GLY A 49 -3.15 1.46 -12.39
CA GLY A 49 -2.23 2.35 -13.10
C GLY A 49 -0.76 1.97 -12.89
N GLU A 50 0.14 2.69 -13.57
CA GLU A 50 1.59 2.54 -13.42
C GLU A 50 2.12 3.57 -12.39
N PHE A 51 1.73 3.46 -11.12
CA PHE A 51 2.33 4.32 -10.10
C PHE A 51 3.82 3.94 -9.95
N MET A 52 4.69 4.95 -9.96
CA MET A 52 6.15 4.75 -10.00
C MET A 52 6.80 5.61 -8.92
N LEU A 53 7.54 4.98 -8.01
CA LEU A 53 8.23 5.64 -6.89
C LEU A 53 9.45 6.44 -7.34
N ASP A 54 10.03 6.08 -8.50
CA ASP A 54 11.15 6.78 -9.13
C ASP A 54 10.70 7.91 -10.08
N ASP A 55 9.39 8.16 -10.18
CA ASP A 55 8.83 9.27 -10.96
C ASP A 55 8.44 10.44 -10.03
N SER A 56 9.11 11.58 -10.21
CA SER A 56 8.89 12.76 -9.37
C SER A 56 7.50 13.37 -9.52
N HIS A 57 6.86 13.22 -10.68
CA HIS A 57 5.49 13.69 -10.88
C HIS A 57 4.51 12.83 -10.07
N HIS A 58 4.66 11.50 -10.13
CA HIS A 58 3.84 10.58 -9.34
C HIS A 58 4.01 10.81 -7.83
N MET A 59 5.25 11.04 -7.37
CA MET A 59 5.51 11.32 -5.96
C MET A 59 4.90 12.65 -5.49
N ASN A 60 4.88 13.68 -6.34
CA ASN A 60 4.21 14.93 -6.01
C ASN A 60 2.69 14.76 -5.92
N LEU A 61 2.07 14.02 -6.86
CA LEU A 61 0.64 13.70 -6.81
C LEU A 61 0.29 12.89 -5.55
N LEU A 62 1.13 11.92 -5.17
CA LEU A 62 0.96 11.17 -3.93
C LEU A 62 1.02 12.10 -2.70
N TYR A 63 1.99 13.01 -2.66
CA TYR A 63 2.12 13.97 -1.57
C TYR A 63 0.88 14.88 -1.44
N GLU A 64 0.38 15.41 -2.56
CA GLU A 64 -0.84 16.22 -2.59
C GLU A 64 -2.04 15.42 -2.09
N TYR A 65 -2.23 14.19 -2.60
CA TYR A 65 -3.32 13.33 -2.18
C TYR A 65 -3.28 13.01 -0.68
N ILE A 66 -2.10 12.69 -0.14
CA ILE A 66 -1.90 12.43 1.30
C ILE A 66 -2.33 13.63 2.13
N LYS A 67 -1.91 14.84 1.72
CA LYS A 67 -2.20 16.09 2.42
C LYS A 67 -3.69 16.44 2.37
N GLU A 68 -4.31 16.34 1.20
CA GLU A 68 -5.71 16.70 0.99
C GLU A 68 -6.68 15.75 1.70
N ASN A 69 -6.35 14.45 1.75
CA ASN A 69 -7.22 13.43 2.34
C ASN A 69 -6.93 13.14 3.82
N ASP A 70 -5.91 13.79 4.39
CA ASP A 70 -5.42 13.55 5.76
C ASP A 70 -5.00 12.09 6.00
N ILE A 71 -4.37 11.48 5.00
CA ILE A 71 -3.87 10.10 5.08
C ILE A 71 -2.76 10.03 6.12
N LYS A 72 -2.84 9.04 7.03
CA LYS A 72 -1.85 8.83 8.09
C LYS A 72 -0.99 7.60 7.88
N PHE A 73 -1.40 6.71 6.98
CA PHE A 73 -0.69 5.47 6.68
C PHE A 73 -0.81 5.14 5.20
N VAL A 74 0.30 4.75 4.56
CA VAL A 74 0.35 4.36 3.16
C VAL A 74 0.91 2.95 3.07
N ILE A 75 0.25 2.10 2.30
CA ILE A 75 0.67 0.74 1.97
C ILE A 75 0.95 0.70 0.46
N LEU A 76 2.12 0.19 0.10
CA LEU A 76 2.56 0.01 -1.29
C LEU A 76 2.62 -1.48 -1.58
N ASP A 77 1.81 -1.99 -2.51
CA ASP A 77 1.76 -3.40 -2.85
C ASP A 77 1.66 -3.62 -4.38
N ASN A 78 2.58 -4.28 -5.07
CA ASN A 78 3.93 -4.64 -4.63
C ASN A 78 4.92 -3.53 -5.02
N LEU A 79 6.02 -3.43 -4.29
CA LEU A 79 7.08 -2.47 -4.61
C LEU A 79 7.75 -2.75 -5.97
N MET A 80 7.64 -3.99 -6.47
CA MET A 80 8.32 -4.46 -7.68
C MET A 80 7.78 -3.79 -8.93
N THR A 81 6.46 -3.62 -9.00
CA THR A 81 5.78 -2.95 -10.11
C THR A 81 5.87 -1.43 -10.05
N MET A 82 6.42 -0.87 -8.96
CA MET A 82 6.48 0.58 -8.73
C MET A 82 7.87 1.18 -8.99
N LEU A 83 8.80 0.43 -9.59
CA LEU A 83 10.14 0.91 -9.92
C LEU A 83 10.51 0.44 -11.33
N ARG A 84 10.92 1.38 -12.18
CA ARG A 84 11.27 1.06 -13.59
C ARG A 84 12.52 0.19 -13.68
N ASN A 85 13.43 0.32 -12.72
CA ASN A 85 14.65 -0.48 -12.58
C ASN A 85 14.57 -1.36 -11.33
N GLY A 86 13.62 -2.30 -11.31
CA GLY A 86 13.44 -3.25 -10.19
C GLY A 86 14.70 -4.04 -9.82
N ASP A 87 15.64 -4.22 -10.75
CA ASP A 87 16.91 -4.94 -10.60
C ASP A 87 17.76 -4.49 -9.39
N ILE A 88 17.67 -3.22 -8.98
CA ILE A 88 18.46 -2.69 -7.86
C ILE A 88 17.97 -3.24 -6.51
N ILE A 89 16.68 -3.57 -6.38
CA ILE A 89 16.11 -4.10 -5.13
C ILE A 89 16.34 -5.62 -5.01
N TYR A 90 16.24 -6.37 -6.11
CA TYR A 90 16.39 -7.83 -6.06
C TYR A 90 17.81 -8.31 -5.76
N GLY A 91 18.82 -7.64 -6.32
CA GLY A 91 20.18 -8.18 -6.35
C GLY A 91 20.96 -8.12 -5.03
N LYS A 92 20.64 -7.18 -4.13
CA LYS A 92 21.39 -7.03 -2.87
C LYS A 92 20.60 -7.36 -1.61
N ASP A 93 19.31 -7.00 -1.56
CA ASP A 93 18.55 -7.04 -0.31
C ASP A 93 17.57 -8.23 -0.23
N PHE A 94 17.03 -8.69 -1.37
CA PHE A 94 16.04 -9.78 -1.39
C PHE A 94 16.62 -11.16 -1.74
N GLU A 95 17.77 -11.23 -2.42
CA GLU A 95 18.44 -12.50 -2.75
C GLU A 95 18.69 -13.39 -1.51
N PRO A 96 19.18 -12.87 -0.36
CA PRO A 96 19.40 -13.67 0.85
C PRO A 96 18.09 -14.17 1.46
N MET A 97 17.00 -13.42 1.29
CA MET A 97 15.69 -13.77 1.81
C MET A 97 15.05 -14.87 0.96
N LEU A 98 15.10 -14.73 -0.37
CA LEU A 98 14.58 -15.72 -1.33
C LEU A 98 15.28 -17.08 -1.18
N ARG A 99 16.62 -17.10 -1.04
CA ARG A 99 17.39 -18.34 -0.79
C ARG A 99 17.02 -19.11 0.48
N ARG A 100 16.29 -18.49 1.41
CA ARG A 100 15.83 -19.16 2.65
C ARG A 100 14.45 -19.80 2.53
N ILE A 101 13.68 -19.45 1.50
CA ILE A 101 12.29 -19.91 1.32
C ILE A 101 12.07 -20.75 0.06
N THR A 102 13.06 -20.84 -0.82
CA THR A 102 13.21 -21.87 -1.87
C THR A 102 14.33 -22.83 -1.50
#